data_AF-A0A0G1C4I4-F1
#
_entry.id   AF-A0A0G1C4I4-F1
#
_cell.length_a   1.000
_cell.length_b   1.000
_cell.length_c   1.000
_cell.angle_alpha   90.00
_cell.angle_beta   90.00
_cell.angle_gamma   90.00
#
_symmetry.space_group_name_H-M   'P 1'
#
loop_
_entity.id
_entity.type
_entity.pdbx_description
1 polymer ?
#
loop_
_entity_poly.entity_id
_entity_poly.type
_entity_poly.pdbx_seq_one_letter_code
_entity_poly.pdbx_strand_id
1 'polypeptide(L)' 'MIVRRKSGYFVLSEKTRRNLGGPYKTKEEAKKRLRQVEFFKHFRK' A
#
# COMPACT_ATOMS: atom_id res chain seq x y z
N MET A 1 0.77 2.32 4.96
CA MET A 1 1.81 1.43 5.54
C MET A 1 1.97 0.16 4.72
N ILE A 2 3.16 -0.47 4.74
CA ILE A 2 3.42 -1.76 4.09
C ILE A 2 3.50 -2.85 5.16
N VAL A 3 2.78 -3.95 4.99
CA VAL A 3 2.75 -5.09 5.91
C VAL A 3 3.15 -6.36 5.17
N ARG A 4 4.09 -7.14 5.73
CA ARG A 4 4.43 -8.47 5.22
C ARG A 4 3.53 -9.50 5.91
N ARG A 5 2.84 -10.32 5.11
CA ARG A 5 2.05 -11.48 5.54
C ARG A 5 2.62 -12.74 4.90
N LYS A 6 2.11 -13.92 5.29
CA LYS A 6 2.51 -15.22 4.71
C LYS A 6 2.35 -15.25 3.17
N SER A 7 1.37 -14.52 2.64
CA SER A 7 1.07 -14.45 1.20
C SER A 7 1.81 -13.33 0.44
N GLY A 8 2.63 -12.51 1.09
CA GLY A 8 3.39 -11.43 0.45
C GLY A 8 3.25 -10.07 1.14
N TYR A 9 3.49 -9.00 0.39
CA TYR A 9 3.44 -7.62 0.88
C TYR A 9 2.09 -6.98 0.57
N PHE A 10 1.50 -6.33 1.57
CA PHE A 10 0.24 -5.61 1.46
C PHE A 10 0.44 -4.14 1.77
N VAL A 11 -0.32 -3.28 1.11
CA VAL A 11 -0.37 -1.85 1.42
C VAL A 11 -1.66 -1.59 2.16
N LEU A 12 -1.57 -1.21 3.42
CA LEU A 12 -2.72 -0.89 4.27
C LEU A 12 -2.82 0.61 4.55
N SER A 13 -4.03 1.09 4.76
CA SER A 13 -4.32 2.41 5.30
C SER A 13 -3.85 2.49 6.74
N GLU A 14 -3.19 3.58 7.11
CA GLU A 14 -2.72 3.78 8.48
C GLU A 14 -3.89 4.03 9.45
N LYS A 15 -4.86 4.86 9.04
CA LYS A 15 -6.01 5.24 9.87
C LYS A 15 -7.04 4.13 10.03
N THR A 16 -7.35 3.43 8.93
CA THR A 16 -8.48 2.50 8.88
C THR A 16 -8.07 1.05 8.76
N ARG A 17 -6.78 0.75 8.64
CA ARG A 17 -6.22 -0.59 8.38
C ARG A 17 -6.81 -1.30 7.16
N ARG A 18 -7.56 -0.60 6.31
CA ARG A 18 -8.14 -1.12 5.07
C ARG A 18 -7.04 -1.50 4.09
N ASN A 19 -7.29 -2.55 3.31
CA ASN A 19 -6.39 -2.96 2.24
C ASN A 19 -6.48 -1.96 1.08
N LEU A 20 -5.35 -1.33 0.76
CA LEU A 20 -5.20 -0.38 -0.35
C LEU A 20 -4.50 -1.03 -1.57
N GLY A 21 -4.01 -2.26 -1.40
CA GLY A 21 -3.44 -3.09 -2.47
C GLY A 21 -2.63 -4.27 -1.96
N GLY A 22 -2.50 -5.30 -2.80
CA GLY A 22 -1.76 -6.53 -2.54
C GLY A 22 -2.63 -7.78 -2.63
N PRO A 23 -2.02 -8.98 -2.61
CA PRO A 23 -0.62 -9.27 -2.28
C PRO A 23 0.38 -8.92 -3.40
N TYR A 24 1.52 -8.35 -3.01
CA TYR A 24 2.69 -8.12 -3.85
C TYR A 24 3.82 -9.09 -3.49
N LYS A 25 4.60 -9.54 -4.48
CA LYS A 25 5.72 -10.46 -4.24
C LYS A 25 6.89 -9.75 -3.58
N THR A 26 7.14 -8.49 -3.95
CA THR A 26 8.27 -7.70 -3.47
C THR A 26 7.84 -6.49 -2.64
N LYS A 27 8.74 -6.03 -1.77
CA LYS A 27 8.56 -4.78 -1.02
C LYS A 27 8.53 -3.56 -1.95
N GLU A 28 9.21 -3.64 -3.08
CA GLU A 28 9.32 -2.55 -4.06
C GLU A 28 8.00 -2.29 -4.79
N GLU A 29 7.28 -3.33 -5.19
CA GLU A 29 5.94 -3.22 -5.76
C GLU A 29 4.98 -2.55 -4.77
N ALA A 30 5.02 -2.99 -3.50
CA ALA A 30 4.23 -2.37 -2.44
C ALA A 30 4.61 -0.89 -2.22
N LYS A 31 5.90 -0.52 -2.35
CA LYS A 31 6.34 0.89 -2.31
C LYS A 31 5.81 1.68 -3.51
N LYS A 32 5.86 1.12 -4.73
CA LYS A 32 5.28 1.76 -5.93
C LYS A 32 3.79 2.04 -5.73
N ARG A 33 3.04 1.05 -5.21
CA ARG A 33 1.62 1.22 -4.89
C ARG A 33 1.39 2.28 -3.82
N LEU A 34 2.18 2.28 -2.75
CA LEU A 34 2.05 3.28 -1.69
C LEU A 34 2.23 4.70 -2.24
N ARG A 35 3.22 4.92 -3.12
CA ARG A 35 3.42 6.23 -3.79
C ARG A 35 2.22 6.67 -4.60
N GLN A 36 1.60 5.76 -5.36
CA GLN A 36 0.37 6.07 -6.11
C GLN A 36 -0.76 6.49 -5.16
N VAL A 37 -0.97 5.72 -4.08
CA VAL A 37 -2.04 6.02 -3.13
C VAL A 37 -1.83 7.37 -2.45
N GLU A 38 -0.60 7.68 -2.04
CA GLU A 38 -0.28 9.01 -1.50
C GLU A 38 -0.47 10.12 -2.53
N PHE A 39 -0.02 9.92 -3.77
CA PHE A 39 -0.26 10.87 -4.86
C PHE A 39 -1.75 11.21 -5.01
N PHE A 40 -2.63 10.20 -5.10
CA PHE A 40 -4.07 10.45 -5.26
C PHE A 40 -4.73 11.09 -4.03
N LYS A 41 -4.21 10.88 -2.82
CA LYS A 41 -4.70 11.55 -1.61
C LYS A 41 -4.39 13.04 -1.59
N HIS A 42 -3.19 13.41 -2.05
CA HIS A 42 -2.74 14.81 -2.05
C HIS A 42 -3.16 15.56 -3.31
N PHE A 43 -3.37 14.86 -4.43
CA PHE A 43 -3.77 15.46 -5.70
C PHE A 43 -5.26 15.83 -5.78
N ARG A 44 -6.15 15.15 -5.05
CA ARG A 44 -7.59 15.50 -4.99
C ARG A 44 -7.91 16.64 -4.00
N LYS A 45 -6.90 17.40 -3.57
CA LYS A 45 -7.07 18.51 -2.63
C LYS A 45 -7.30 19.82 -3.39
#